data_AF-A0A9D8JAI8-F1
#
_entry.id   AF-A0A9D8JAI8-F1
#
_cell.length_a   1.000
_cell.length_b   1.000
_cell.length_c   1.000
_cell.angle_alpha   90.00
_cell.angle_beta   90.00
_cell.angle_gamma   90.00
#
_symmetry.space_group_name_H-M   'P 1'
#
loop_
_entity.id
_entity.type
_entity.pdbx_description
1 polymer ?
#
loop_
_entity_poly.entity_id
_entity_poly.type
_entity_poly.pdbx_seq_one_letter_code
_entity_poly.pdbx_strand_id
1 'polypeptide(L)'
;MFNIIVGLPFLWMLWGCGSSDQNGYTLKHEVGQITSGDPRDWVVTTDEIYTLAHPGAKLLPVDHPIVKRIGWWVSWIDSGLRSHPNYQAQMARVPVPELVVSHKYHENAWSSGVPVCYPNIVVSFPGVAGEEVESMEDCLRLPATSVDDVMKIFEDLSTNWSQSSGCDLSQQNISLEDDGTIKVTPPESCKDPDDVNMRGFLGTKTSNRITVDTQLLSQINEQELVATLAHELAHYYRAHQTRAVSYYYVMSDEAIVSRPTPITPASDLWQLTLELDKMRNASARFVDLYNAFSSEFPEFEKTQSPDFKTAATLATVYGISKHELVPRLEKVTSFLTDHIPAPSVKVYVDKILAFLTEWTKEPTDTVEILSRANKARLGWYTIEQEADDVGGEILAVLGFDFGEITDLLLRGDLMKGSCLQRRSSGWMTNGKIEVEPLHRYIDNHHTGCFRVFNIDREKTAHQYQPLTGTKWKELSEVPGWNQLNAAFTWEQIQAKARESVNN
;
A
#
# COMPACT_ATOMS: atom_id res chain seq x y z
N MET A 1 -39.15 22.77 -2.16
CA MET A 1 -38.04 22.05 -2.82
C MET A 1 -36.92 21.95 -1.82
N PHE A 2 -36.80 20.81 -1.15
CA PHE A 2 -35.68 20.54 -0.23
C PHE A 2 -34.53 19.98 -1.07
N ASN A 3 -33.44 20.75 -1.19
CA ASN A 3 -32.17 20.23 -1.69
C ASN A 3 -31.57 19.37 -0.58
N ILE A 4 -31.66 18.05 -0.74
CA ILE A 4 -30.89 17.11 0.07
C ILE A 4 -29.47 17.12 -0.49
N ILE A 5 -28.58 17.84 0.18
CA ILE A 5 -27.13 17.69 -0.01
C ILE A 5 -26.78 16.34 0.62
N VAL A 6 -26.67 15.31 -0.22
CA VAL A 6 -26.08 14.03 0.19
C VAL A 6 -24.59 14.28 0.30
N GLY A 7 -24.10 14.50 1.52
CA GLY A 7 -22.67 14.46 1.80
C GLY A 7 -22.13 13.09 1.41
N LEU A 8 -21.03 13.08 0.65
CA LEU A 8 -20.30 11.87 0.25
C LEU A 8 -19.13 11.65 1.22
N PRO A 9 -19.25 10.79 2.26
CA PRO A 9 -18.13 10.45 3.13
C PRO A 9 -17.35 9.18 2.70
N PHE A 10 -17.72 8.49 1.62
CA PHE A 10 -17.26 7.12 1.34
C PHE A 10 -16.02 6.96 0.43
N LEU A 11 -15.24 8.02 0.17
CA LEU A 11 -14.07 7.94 -0.73
C LEU A 11 -12.74 7.56 -0.03
N TRP A 12 -12.76 7.30 1.29
CA TRP A 12 -11.55 7.25 2.13
C TRP A 12 -11.00 5.84 2.41
N MET A 13 -11.70 4.77 2.01
CA MET A 13 -11.23 3.37 2.09
C MET A 13 -9.95 3.06 1.26
N LEU A 14 -9.38 4.06 0.59
CA LEU A 14 -8.27 3.90 -0.36
C LEU A 14 -6.95 4.49 0.15
N TRP A 15 -6.90 4.97 1.40
CA TRP A 15 -5.76 5.75 1.93
C TRP A 15 -4.94 4.98 2.98
N GLY A 16 -5.02 3.64 2.95
CA GLY A 16 -4.58 2.79 4.04
C GLY A 16 -3.14 2.28 3.99
N CYS A 17 -2.61 2.00 2.81
CA CYS A 17 -1.26 1.45 2.66
C CYS A 17 -0.46 2.35 1.73
N GLY A 18 0.25 3.33 2.30
CA GLY A 18 1.26 4.08 1.56
C GLY A 18 2.45 3.19 1.25
N SER A 19 2.37 2.38 0.20
CA SER A 19 3.52 1.63 -0.29
C SER A 19 4.37 2.54 -1.17
N SER A 20 5.63 2.75 -0.79
CA SER A 20 6.60 3.34 -1.70
C SER A 20 6.84 2.39 -2.88
N ASP A 21 6.83 2.94 -4.08
CA ASP A 21 7.00 2.25 -5.37
C ASP A 21 8.24 1.37 -5.40
N GLN A 22 8.12 0.10 -5.79
CA GLN A 22 9.27 -0.77 -6.10
C GLN A 22 8.90 -1.85 -7.13
N ASN A 23 9.83 -2.17 -8.03
CA ASN A 23 9.65 -3.08 -9.18
C ASN A 23 10.49 -4.37 -8.97
N GLY A 24 10.20 -5.20 -7.96
CA GLY A 24 10.84 -6.52 -7.83
C GLY A 24 10.19 -7.58 -8.74
N TYR A 25 10.88 -8.05 -9.78
CA TYR A 25 10.26 -8.96 -10.78
C TYR A 25 10.02 -10.42 -10.35
N THR A 26 10.07 -10.77 -9.05
CA THR A 26 10.12 -12.20 -8.65
C THR A 26 9.04 -12.74 -7.69
N LEU A 27 8.13 -11.92 -7.14
CA LEU A 27 7.07 -12.37 -6.24
C LEU A 27 5.66 -12.09 -6.81
N LYS A 28 5.06 -13.02 -7.55
CA LYS A 28 3.61 -13.30 -7.39
C LYS A 28 3.61 -14.61 -6.63
N HIS A 29 2.76 -14.76 -5.64
CA HIS A 29 2.60 -16.07 -5.01
C HIS A 29 2.24 -17.12 -6.07
N GLU A 30 3.01 -18.22 -6.12
CA GLU A 30 2.49 -19.43 -6.73
C GLU A 30 1.34 -19.93 -5.86
N VAL A 31 0.36 -20.63 -6.45
CA VAL A 31 -0.68 -21.30 -5.66
C VAL A 31 0.00 -22.16 -4.60
N GLY A 32 -0.44 -22.02 -3.36
CA GLY A 32 0.18 -22.73 -2.27
C GLY A 32 1.35 -21.99 -1.64
N GLN A 33 1.83 -20.86 -2.18
CA GLN A 33 2.97 -20.09 -1.66
C GLN A 33 2.56 -18.75 -1.03
N ILE A 34 1.84 -18.81 0.08
CA ILE A 34 1.34 -17.60 0.77
C ILE A 34 2.41 -16.78 1.51
N THR A 35 3.64 -17.30 1.64
CA THR A 35 4.73 -16.60 2.36
C THR A 35 5.89 -16.17 1.46
N SER A 36 6.61 -15.09 1.82
CA SER A 36 7.85 -14.68 1.14
C SER A 36 9.01 -15.68 1.32
N GLY A 37 8.91 -16.57 2.31
CA GLY A 37 9.86 -17.64 2.62
C GLY A 37 11.13 -17.23 3.35
N ASP A 38 11.42 -15.93 3.50
CA ASP A 38 12.63 -15.45 4.17
C ASP A 38 12.35 -14.91 5.59
N PRO A 39 12.78 -15.60 6.65
CA PRO A 39 12.52 -15.18 8.03
C PRO A 39 13.06 -13.79 8.37
N ARG A 40 14.01 -13.26 7.59
CA ARG A 40 14.59 -11.93 7.78
C ARG A 40 13.65 -10.81 7.39
N ASP A 41 12.54 -11.08 6.71
CA ASP A 41 11.58 -10.05 6.33
C ASP A 41 10.74 -9.57 7.53
N TRP A 42 10.70 -10.36 8.61
CA TRP A 42 9.90 -10.08 9.79
C TRP A 42 10.72 -9.66 11.00
N VAL A 43 10.05 -8.95 11.90
CA VAL A 43 10.54 -8.69 13.25
C VAL A 43 9.39 -8.73 14.26
N VAL A 44 9.65 -9.33 15.41
CA VAL A 44 8.70 -9.36 16.52
C VAL A 44 8.80 -8.04 17.29
N THR A 45 7.69 -7.33 17.43
CA THR A 45 7.67 -6.01 18.05
C THR A 45 6.86 -6.00 19.34
N THR A 46 7.41 -5.37 20.37
CA THR A 46 6.69 -5.02 21.60
C THR A 46 5.81 -3.79 21.36
N ASP A 47 4.89 -3.50 22.28
CA ASP A 47 4.08 -2.27 22.20
C ASP A 47 4.96 -1.01 22.19
N GLU A 48 6.08 -1.04 22.93
CA GLU A 48 7.06 0.06 22.95
C GLU A 48 7.69 0.30 21.58
N ILE A 49 8.19 -0.76 20.92
CA ILE A 49 8.76 -0.67 19.57
C ILE A 49 7.69 -0.24 18.56
N TYR A 50 6.48 -0.77 18.70
CA TYR A 50 5.37 -0.41 17.83
C TYR A 50 5.00 1.07 17.94
N THR A 51 4.89 1.59 19.16
CA THR A 51 4.59 3.01 19.42
C THR A 51 5.73 3.93 18.98
N LEU A 52 6.98 3.49 19.08
CA LEU A 52 8.12 4.21 18.52
C LEU A 52 7.99 4.35 17.00
N ALA A 53 7.64 3.26 16.31
CA ALA A 53 7.45 3.26 14.85
C ALA A 53 6.19 4.00 14.39
N HIS A 54 5.20 4.14 15.27
CA HIS A 54 3.91 4.77 14.98
C HIS A 54 3.60 5.85 16.03
N PRO A 55 4.37 6.96 16.04
CA PRO A 55 4.22 8.00 17.04
C PRO A 55 2.78 8.54 17.07
N GLY A 56 2.21 8.64 18.27
CA GLY A 56 0.84 9.06 18.48
C GLY A 56 -0.23 7.98 18.31
N ALA A 57 0.14 6.73 17.98
CA ALA A 57 -0.79 5.61 18.03
C ALA A 57 -1.28 5.38 19.47
N LYS A 58 -2.61 5.38 19.66
CA LYS A 58 -3.26 5.08 20.95
C LYS A 58 -3.87 3.70 20.86
N LEU A 59 -3.26 2.73 21.50
CA LEU A 59 -3.70 1.34 21.42
C LEU A 59 -4.81 1.06 22.42
N LEU A 60 -5.84 0.33 22.01
CA LEU A 60 -6.80 -0.23 22.95
C LEU A 60 -6.15 -1.36 23.76
N PRO A 61 -6.49 -1.53 25.06
CA PRO A 61 -5.98 -2.62 25.88
C PRO A 61 -6.26 -4.00 25.27
N VAL A 62 -5.33 -4.95 25.44
CA VAL A 62 -5.46 -6.33 24.93
C VAL A 62 -6.68 -7.07 25.47
N ASP A 63 -7.19 -6.66 26.63
CA ASP A 63 -8.38 -7.26 27.24
C ASP A 63 -9.70 -6.62 26.75
N HIS A 64 -9.63 -5.55 25.96
CA HIS A 64 -10.79 -4.87 25.40
C HIS A 64 -11.62 -5.83 24.51
N PRO A 65 -12.96 -5.86 24.65
CA PRO A 65 -13.81 -6.83 23.93
C PRO A 65 -13.61 -6.82 22.41
N ILE A 66 -13.46 -5.64 21.81
CA ILE A 66 -13.22 -5.52 20.36
C ILE A 66 -11.86 -6.12 19.95
N VAL A 67 -10.81 -5.90 20.74
CA VAL A 67 -9.46 -6.45 20.48
C VAL A 67 -9.52 -7.97 20.58
N LYS A 68 -10.21 -8.51 21.59
CA LYS A 68 -10.42 -9.97 21.70
C LYS A 68 -11.17 -10.55 20.51
N ARG A 69 -12.25 -9.91 20.06
CA ARG A 69 -13.08 -10.41 18.96
C ARG A 69 -12.31 -10.44 17.64
N ILE A 70 -11.65 -9.35 17.30
CA ILE A 70 -10.86 -9.25 16.07
C ILE A 70 -9.60 -10.15 16.20
N GLY A 71 -8.98 -10.20 17.38
CA GLY A 71 -7.79 -11.02 17.65
C GLY A 71 -8.10 -12.52 17.54
N TRP A 72 -9.33 -12.93 17.89
CA TRP A 72 -9.82 -14.27 17.63
C TRP A 72 -9.87 -14.60 16.14
N TRP A 73 -10.33 -13.67 15.28
CA TRP A 73 -10.32 -13.87 13.83
C TRP A 73 -8.90 -14.01 13.27
N VAL A 74 -7.99 -13.11 13.65
CA VAL A 74 -6.58 -13.18 13.25
C VAL A 74 -5.97 -14.53 13.66
N SER A 75 -6.20 -14.94 14.91
CA SER A 75 -5.70 -16.22 15.43
C SER A 75 -6.32 -17.43 14.72
N TRP A 76 -7.61 -17.37 14.40
CA TRP A 76 -8.30 -18.45 13.71
C TRP A 76 -7.82 -18.62 12.27
N ILE A 77 -7.62 -17.51 11.55
CA ILE A 77 -7.03 -17.53 10.19
C ILE A 77 -5.61 -18.10 10.23
N ASP A 78 -4.72 -17.55 11.07
CA ASP A 78 -3.33 -18.00 11.21
C ASP A 78 -3.25 -19.49 11.63
N SER A 79 -4.03 -19.91 12.62
CA SER A 79 -4.08 -21.31 13.05
C SER A 79 -4.57 -22.23 11.93
N GLY A 80 -5.57 -21.79 11.16
CA GLY A 80 -6.06 -22.54 10.00
C GLY A 80 -4.95 -22.77 8.97
N LEU A 81 -4.22 -21.72 8.61
CA LEU A 81 -3.08 -21.80 7.69
C LEU A 81 -1.94 -22.68 8.23
N ARG A 82 -1.55 -22.51 9.50
CA ARG A 82 -0.49 -23.33 10.14
C ARG A 82 -0.85 -24.81 10.24
N SER A 83 -2.14 -25.11 10.38
CA SER A 83 -2.64 -26.49 10.44
C SER A 83 -2.83 -27.13 9.06
N HIS A 84 -2.87 -26.33 7.99
CA HIS A 84 -3.12 -26.81 6.65
C HIS A 84 -1.86 -27.49 6.08
N PRO A 85 -1.95 -28.72 5.54
CA PRO A 85 -0.79 -29.50 5.11
C PRO A 85 0.11 -28.79 4.08
N ASN A 86 -0.48 -27.99 3.19
CA ASN A 86 0.28 -27.29 2.13
C ASN A 86 1.07 -26.08 2.65
N TYR A 87 0.67 -25.49 3.79
CA TYR A 87 1.27 -24.25 4.28
C TYR A 87 2.09 -24.43 5.55
N GLN A 88 1.94 -25.54 6.28
CA GLN A 88 2.61 -25.78 7.56
C GLN A 88 4.12 -25.48 7.53
N ALA A 89 4.83 -25.97 6.51
CA ALA A 89 6.27 -25.78 6.39
C ALA A 89 6.68 -24.31 6.16
N GLN A 90 5.87 -23.58 5.39
CA GLN A 90 6.09 -22.16 5.11
C GLN A 90 5.83 -21.32 6.37
N MET A 91 4.68 -21.56 7.00
CA MET A 91 4.23 -20.81 8.17
C MET A 91 5.14 -21.02 9.38
N ALA A 92 5.82 -22.17 9.49
CA ALA A 92 6.75 -22.45 10.60
C ALA A 92 7.89 -21.43 10.74
N ARG A 93 8.20 -20.66 9.69
CA ARG A 93 9.25 -19.63 9.69
C ARG A 93 8.72 -18.21 9.88
N VAL A 94 7.40 -18.02 9.84
CA VAL A 94 6.77 -16.70 9.97
C VAL A 94 6.26 -16.55 11.40
N PRO A 95 6.57 -15.44 12.10
CA PRO A 95 6.02 -15.19 13.43
C PRO A 95 4.49 -15.24 13.45
N VAL A 96 3.90 -15.54 14.61
CA VAL A 96 2.43 -15.48 14.75
C VAL A 96 2.02 -14.00 14.73
N PRO A 97 1.08 -13.60 13.85
CA PRO A 97 0.59 -12.24 13.82
C PRO A 97 -0.21 -11.94 15.09
N GLU A 98 -0.02 -10.75 15.63
CA GLU A 98 -0.74 -10.19 16.76
C GLU A 98 -1.58 -9.01 16.30
N LEU A 99 -2.82 -8.94 16.78
CA LEU A 99 -3.67 -7.80 16.51
C LEU A 99 -3.39 -6.65 17.48
N VAL A 100 -3.32 -5.43 16.94
CA VAL A 100 -3.51 -4.20 17.71
C VAL A 100 -4.68 -3.39 17.14
N VAL A 101 -5.43 -2.72 18.02
CA VAL A 101 -6.49 -1.80 17.61
C VAL A 101 -6.10 -0.39 18.00
N SER A 102 -5.97 0.47 17.00
CA SER A 102 -5.52 1.84 17.16
C SER A 102 -6.71 2.81 17.15
N HIS A 103 -6.75 3.71 18.12
CA HIS A 103 -7.77 4.74 18.19
C HIS A 103 -7.39 5.93 17.31
N LYS A 104 -7.78 5.85 16.04
CA LYS A 104 -7.63 6.92 15.05
C LYS A 104 -8.94 7.20 14.33
N TYR A 105 -8.98 8.38 13.73
CA TYR A 105 -10.07 8.85 12.85
C TYR A 105 -9.90 8.42 11.39
N HIS A 106 -8.90 7.58 11.09
CA HIS A 106 -8.64 7.07 9.75
C HIS A 106 -9.29 5.70 9.55
N GLU A 107 -9.91 5.49 8.39
CA GLU A 107 -10.57 4.24 8.01
C GLU A 107 -9.52 3.29 7.46
N ASN A 108 -8.79 2.60 8.33
CA ASN A 108 -7.68 1.77 7.88
C ASN A 108 -7.48 0.46 8.66
N ALA A 109 -6.92 -0.53 7.96
CA ALA A 109 -6.24 -1.67 8.53
C ALA A 109 -4.94 -1.87 7.74
N TRP A 110 -3.87 -2.31 8.40
CA TRP A 110 -2.59 -2.53 7.72
C TRP A 110 -1.73 -3.57 8.43
N SER A 111 -0.92 -4.30 7.68
CA SER A 111 0.27 -4.98 8.22
C SER A 111 1.34 -3.93 8.53
N SER A 112 1.79 -3.85 9.77
CA SER A 112 2.69 -2.77 10.19
C SER A 112 4.13 -2.97 9.72
N GLY A 113 4.71 -1.93 9.12
CA GLY A 113 6.17 -1.83 8.94
C GLY A 113 6.81 -1.23 10.18
N VAL A 114 8.06 -1.61 10.48
CA VAL A 114 8.89 -0.91 11.47
C VAL A 114 10.24 -0.51 10.87
N PRO A 115 10.70 0.73 11.13
CA PRO A 115 12.03 1.15 10.73
C PRO A 115 13.07 0.35 11.50
N VAL A 116 14.03 -0.22 10.78
CA VAL A 116 15.17 -0.96 11.33
C VAL A 116 16.47 -0.29 10.92
N CYS A 117 17.40 -0.15 11.86
CA CYS A 117 18.71 0.39 11.60
C CYS A 117 19.79 -0.67 11.72
N TYR A 118 20.71 -0.66 10.76
CA TYR A 118 21.89 -1.50 10.71
C TYR A 118 23.13 -0.62 10.91
N PRO A 119 23.53 -0.35 12.17
CA PRO A 119 24.59 0.62 12.48
C PRO A 119 25.97 0.21 11.96
N ASN A 120 26.16 -1.09 11.66
CA ASN A 120 27.41 -1.63 11.14
C ASN A 120 27.48 -1.63 9.60
N ILE A 121 26.48 -1.12 8.88
CA ILE A 121 26.57 -0.97 7.42
C ILE A 121 27.08 0.43 7.08
N VAL A 122 28.12 0.52 6.24
CA VAL A 122 28.68 1.78 5.75
C VAL A 122 28.61 1.80 4.23
N VAL A 123 27.95 2.80 3.66
CA VAL A 123 27.89 3.00 2.20
C VAL A 123 28.89 4.09 1.83
N SER A 124 29.88 3.73 1.03
CA SER A 124 30.98 4.63 0.65
C SER A 124 31.03 4.81 -0.86
N PHE A 125 30.87 6.05 -1.31
CA PHE A 125 30.93 6.39 -2.73
C PHE A 125 32.36 6.78 -3.13
N PRO A 126 32.93 6.20 -4.20
CA PRO A 126 34.25 6.56 -4.66
C PRO A 126 34.41 8.07 -4.92
N GLY A 127 35.41 8.67 -4.28
CA GLY A 127 35.76 10.08 -4.47
C GLY A 127 34.75 11.07 -3.89
N VAL A 128 33.87 10.66 -2.97
CA VAL A 128 33.07 11.57 -2.14
C VAL A 128 33.81 11.81 -0.83
N ALA A 129 34.30 13.03 -0.64
CA ALA A 129 34.91 13.48 0.62
C ALA A 129 33.82 14.17 1.45
N GLY A 130 33.21 13.45 2.39
CA GLY A 130 32.12 13.96 3.22
C GLY A 130 32.13 13.34 4.62
N GLU A 131 31.55 14.07 5.58
CA GLU A 131 31.25 13.58 6.92
C GLU A 131 30.17 12.49 6.84
N GLU A 132 30.34 11.44 7.63
CA GLU A 132 29.34 10.38 7.77
C GLU A 132 28.10 10.93 8.46
N VAL A 133 26.95 10.92 7.80
CA VAL A 133 25.68 11.30 8.43
C VAL A 133 25.13 10.10 9.20
N GLU A 134 24.96 10.23 10.52
CA GLU A 134 24.20 9.28 11.32
C GLU A 134 22.70 9.52 11.11
N SER A 135 21.98 8.56 10.53
CA SER A 135 20.52 8.61 10.35
C SER A 135 19.79 7.56 11.19
N MET A 136 20.02 7.56 12.51
CA MET A 136 19.59 6.42 13.37
C MET A 136 18.84 6.81 14.65
N GLU A 137 18.24 7.99 14.70
CA GLU A 137 17.23 8.30 15.71
C GLU A 137 15.90 7.65 15.28
N ASP A 138 15.20 7.00 16.21
CA ASP A 138 13.86 6.39 16.01
C ASP A 138 13.74 5.13 15.13
N CYS A 139 14.65 4.18 15.29
CA CYS A 139 14.59 2.88 14.62
C CYS A 139 15.01 1.71 15.51
N LEU A 140 14.54 0.50 15.19
CA LEU A 140 14.96 -0.72 15.86
C LEU A 140 16.36 -1.14 15.37
N ARG A 141 17.35 -1.07 16.25
CA ARG A 141 18.72 -1.47 15.91
C ARG A 141 18.83 -2.98 15.79
N LEU A 142 19.12 -3.45 14.58
CA LEU A 142 19.42 -4.84 14.27
C LEU A 142 20.88 -4.92 13.80
N PRO A 143 21.73 -5.76 14.42
CA PRO A 143 23.04 -6.02 13.85
C PRO A 143 22.85 -6.77 12.52
N ALA A 144 23.47 -6.31 11.44
CA ALA A 144 23.62 -7.15 10.26
C ALA A 144 24.58 -8.28 10.63
N THR A 145 24.10 -9.54 10.57
CA THR A 145 24.87 -10.68 11.09
C THR A 145 25.78 -11.34 10.06
N SER A 146 25.59 -11.03 8.77
CA SER A 146 26.37 -11.61 7.68
C SER A 146 26.39 -10.74 6.42
N VAL A 147 27.34 -10.99 5.53
CA VAL A 147 27.36 -10.41 4.17
C VAL A 147 26.12 -10.83 3.39
N ASP A 148 25.62 -12.05 3.57
CA ASP A 148 24.41 -12.54 2.89
C ASP A 148 23.14 -11.77 3.32
N ASP A 149 23.09 -11.28 4.56
CA ASP A 149 22.01 -10.40 5.03
C ASP A 149 22.07 -9.06 4.32
N VAL A 150 23.27 -8.50 4.17
CA VAL A 150 23.46 -7.22 3.48
C VAL A 150 23.21 -7.34 1.99
N MET A 151 23.73 -8.38 1.33
CA MET A 151 23.46 -8.63 -0.08
C MET A 151 21.96 -8.69 -0.36
N LYS A 152 21.18 -9.32 0.53
CA LYS A 152 19.73 -9.36 0.38
C LYS A 152 19.05 -8.02 0.64
N ILE A 153 19.44 -7.31 1.70
CA ILE A 153 18.98 -5.94 1.94
C ILE A 153 19.25 -5.07 0.70
N PHE A 154 20.42 -5.21 0.09
CA PHE A 154 20.78 -4.47 -1.11
C PHE A 154 20.15 -5.02 -2.39
N GLU A 155 19.78 -6.29 -2.48
CA GLU A 155 18.98 -6.81 -3.60
C GLU A 155 17.63 -6.08 -3.66
N ASP A 156 16.97 -5.97 -2.50
CA ASP A 156 15.70 -5.24 -2.36
C ASP A 156 15.89 -3.75 -2.73
N LEU A 157 17.02 -3.12 -2.37
CA LEU A 157 17.32 -1.71 -2.68
C LEU A 157 17.80 -1.47 -4.12
N SER A 158 18.57 -2.40 -4.68
CA SER A 158 19.17 -2.29 -6.03
C SER A 158 18.10 -2.09 -7.08
N THR A 159 16.97 -2.75 -6.87
CA THR A 159 15.78 -2.62 -7.69
C THR A 159 15.25 -1.18 -7.68
N ASN A 160 15.25 -0.52 -6.52
CA ASN A 160 14.73 0.85 -6.38
C ASN A 160 15.71 1.87 -6.91
N TRP A 161 16.99 1.70 -6.58
CA TRP A 161 18.04 2.65 -6.91
C TRP A 161 18.37 2.62 -8.41
N SER A 162 18.38 1.44 -9.02
CA SER A 162 18.59 1.28 -10.46
C SER A 162 17.56 1.99 -11.33
N GLN A 163 16.34 2.17 -10.82
CA GLN A 163 15.26 2.76 -11.59
C GLN A 163 15.16 4.27 -11.41
N SER A 164 15.45 4.77 -10.20
CA SER A 164 15.49 6.21 -9.96
C SER A 164 16.73 6.88 -10.57
N SER A 165 17.86 6.18 -10.59
CA SER A 165 19.16 6.77 -10.98
C SER A 165 19.83 6.11 -12.21
N GLY A 166 19.30 4.98 -12.71
CA GLY A 166 20.00 4.17 -13.71
C GLY A 166 21.19 3.38 -13.15
N CYS A 167 21.40 3.40 -11.83
CA CYS A 167 22.49 2.72 -11.14
C CYS A 167 22.29 1.19 -11.05
N ASP A 168 23.08 0.41 -11.76
CA ASP A 168 23.11 -1.03 -11.55
C ASP A 168 23.95 -1.43 -10.33
N LEU A 169 23.32 -1.53 -9.15
CA LEU A 169 23.98 -1.99 -7.93
C LEU A 169 24.39 -3.48 -7.95
N SER A 170 24.03 -4.27 -8.97
CA SER A 170 24.49 -5.67 -9.06
C SER A 170 26.03 -5.77 -9.16
N GLN A 171 26.70 -4.67 -9.52
CA GLN A 171 28.15 -4.55 -9.61
C GLN A 171 28.81 -3.93 -8.36
N GLN A 172 28.08 -3.75 -7.26
CA GLN A 172 28.63 -3.20 -6.03
C GLN A 172 29.67 -4.14 -5.38
N ASN A 173 30.68 -3.54 -4.75
CA ASN A 173 31.61 -4.29 -3.90
C ASN A 173 31.12 -4.25 -2.45
N ILE A 174 30.89 -5.42 -1.86
CA ILE A 174 30.56 -5.56 -0.43
C ILE A 174 31.72 -6.27 0.28
N SER A 175 32.28 -5.65 1.31
CA SER A 175 33.31 -6.24 2.18
C SER A 175 32.86 -6.26 3.63
N LEU A 176 33.27 -7.30 4.38
CA LEU A 176 33.17 -7.36 5.83
C LEU A 176 34.55 -7.03 6.41
N GLU A 177 34.63 -5.96 7.18
CA GLU A 177 35.84 -5.51 7.85
C GLU A 177 36.05 -6.25 9.19
N ASP A 178 37.27 -6.21 9.74
CA ASP A 178 37.64 -6.93 10.96
C ASP A 178 36.84 -6.51 12.21
N ASP A 179 36.29 -5.29 12.22
CA ASP A 179 35.46 -4.77 13.32
C ASP A 179 33.97 -5.12 13.18
N GLY A 180 33.60 -5.91 12.16
CA GLY A 180 32.22 -6.29 11.88
C GLY A 180 31.45 -5.27 11.05
N THR A 181 32.10 -4.20 10.59
CA THR A 181 31.53 -3.23 9.65
C THR A 181 31.37 -3.88 8.28
N ILE A 182 30.22 -3.69 7.65
CA ILE A 182 29.96 -4.11 6.27
C ILE A 182 30.01 -2.89 5.39
N LYS A 183 31.06 -2.80 4.57
CA LYS A 183 31.28 -1.70 3.65
C LYS A 183 30.68 -2.02 2.30
N VAL A 184 29.80 -1.17 1.82
CA VAL A 184 29.23 -1.22 0.47
C VAL A 184 29.80 -0.09 -0.35
N THR A 185 30.40 -0.44 -1.49
CA THR A 185 30.94 0.52 -2.46
C THR A 185 30.16 0.38 -3.76
N PRO A 186 29.18 1.26 -4.02
CA PRO A 186 28.45 1.29 -5.28
C PRO A 186 29.39 1.54 -6.47
N PRO A 187 29.03 1.09 -7.69
CA PRO A 187 29.74 1.45 -8.91
C PRO A 187 29.84 2.97 -9.11
N GLU A 188 30.87 3.44 -9.79
CA GLU A 188 31.07 4.89 -10.05
C GLU A 188 29.92 5.49 -10.90
N SER A 189 29.25 4.68 -11.72
CA SER A 189 28.05 5.07 -12.47
C SER A 189 26.85 5.42 -11.58
N CYS A 190 26.89 5.03 -10.30
CA CYS A 190 25.83 5.28 -9.34
C CYS A 190 26.00 6.57 -8.56
N LYS A 191 27.07 7.34 -8.85
CA LYS A 191 27.39 8.56 -8.14
C LYS A 191 26.51 9.71 -8.61
N ASP A 192 25.68 10.22 -7.71
CA ASP A 192 25.08 11.55 -7.80
C ASP A 192 26.07 12.60 -7.23
N PRO A 193 26.23 13.78 -7.86
CA PRO A 193 27.01 14.88 -7.29
C PRO A 193 26.60 15.27 -5.86
N ASP A 194 25.37 14.99 -5.43
CA ASP A 194 24.87 15.29 -4.08
C ASP A 194 25.01 14.11 -3.10
N ASP A 195 25.56 12.98 -3.52
CA ASP A 195 25.73 11.80 -2.65
C ASP A 195 26.70 12.06 -1.50
N VAL A 196 26.36 11.53 -0.32
CA VAL A 196 27.18 11.54 0.90
C VAL A 196 27.51 10.12 1.33
N ASN A 197 28.67 9.92 1.96
CA ASN A 197 28.96 8.64 2.62
C ASN A 197 27.98 8.45 3.80
N MET A 198 27.38 7.27 3.89
CA MET A 198 26.39 6.97 4.93
C MET A 198 26.97 6.01 5.96
N ARG A 199 26.77 6.31 7.25
CA ARG A 199 27.07 5.40 8.34
C ARG A 199 25.77 4.93 8.99
N GLY A 200 25.56 3.64 8.95
CA GLY A 200 24.27 3.03 9.25
C GLY A 200 23.41 2.95 7.99
N PHE A 201 22.58 1.92 7.95
CA PHE A 201 21.57 1.74 6.92
C PHE A 201 20.19 1.67 7.56
N LEU A 202 19.21 2.41 7.03
CA LEU A 202 17.82 2.39 7.46
C LEU A 202 16.99 1.57 6.46
N GLY A 203 16.33 0.53 6.94
CA GLY A 203 15.35 -0.23 6.16
C GLY A 203 14.01 -0.34 6.89
N THR A 204 13.07 -1.04 6.27
CA THR A 204 11.79 -1.39 6.89
C THR A 204 11.70 -2.91 7.02
N LYS A 205 11.12 -3.40 8.12
CA LYS A 205 10.75 -4.81 8.31
C LYS A 205 9.28 -4.94 8.61
N THR A 206 8.69 -6.08 8.23
CA THR A 206 7.31 -6.40 8.58
C THR A 206 7.22 -6.77 10.05
N SER A 207 6.51 -5.96 10.83
CA SER A 207 6.17 -6.27 12.22
C SER A 207 5.25 -7.47 12.28
N ASN A 208 5.31 -8.25 13.36
CA ASN A 208 4.28 -9.26 13.70
C ASN A 208 2.93 -8.63 14.09
N ARG A 209 2.63 -7.38 13.72
CA ARG A 209 1.45 -6.63 14.18
C ARG A 209 0.55 -6.31 12.99
N ILE A 210 -0.71 -6.75 13.09
CA ILE A 210 -1.81 -6.32 12.23
C ILE A 210 -2.56 -5.23 12.97
N THR A 211 -2.71 -4.07 12.35
CA THR A 211 -3.37 -2.93 12.97
C THR A 211 -4.72 -2.70 12.34
N VAL A 212 -5.73 -2.43 13.16
CA VAL A 212 -7.05 -2.01 12.71
C VAL A 212 -7.45 -0.73 13.44
N ASP A 213 -7.82 0.30 12.69
CA ASP A 213 -8.26 1.56 13.28
C ASP A 213 -9.74 1.51 13.66
N THR A 214 -10.09 2.14 14.79
CA THR A 214 -11.47 2.14 15.31
C THR A 214 -12.48 2.77 14.36
N GLN A 215 -12.07 3.71 13.51
CA GLN A 215 -12.96 4.34 12.54
C GLN A 215 -13.39 3.36 11.45
N LEU A 216 -12.49 2.51 10.94
CA LEU A 216 -12.84 1.46 9.97
C LEU A 216 -13.93 0.55 10.54
N LEU A 217 -13.75 0.11 11.78
CA LEU A 217 -14.67 -0.78 12.49
C LEU A 217 -16.09 -0.19 12.65
N SER A 218 -16.22 1.13 12.63
CA SER A 218 -17.53 1.80 12.70
C SER A 218 -18.32 1.75 11.40
N GLN A 219 -17.68 1.36 10.29
CA GLN A 219 -18.24 1.45 8.94
C GLN A 219 -18.46 0.10 8.27
N ILE A 220 -17.71 -0.91 8.71
CA ILE A 220 -17.75 -2.23 8.13
C ILE A 220 -18.48 -3.21 9.06
N ASN A 221 -19.13 -4.19 8.44
CA ASN A 221 -19.66 -5.34 9.16
C ASN A 221 -18.57 -6.40 9.39
N GLU A 222 -18.90 -7.44 10.15
CA GLU A 222 -17.94 -8.49 10.50
C GLU A 222 -17.42 -9.27 9.28
N GLN A 223 -18.24 -9.50 8.25
CA GLN A 223 -17.79 -10.22 7.05
C GLN A 223 -16.78 -9.39 6.26
N GLU A 224 -17.05 -8.08 6.13
CA GLU A 224 -16.13 -7.11 5.54
C GLU A 224 -14.83 -7.05 6.34
N LEU A 225 -14.90 -7.04 7.68
CA LEU A 225 -13.70 -7.10 8.53
C LEU A 225 -12.89 -8.37 8.29
N VAL A 226 -13.52 -9.54 8.20
CA VAL A 226 -12.80 -10.80 7.94
C VAL A 226 -12.09 -10.76 6.59
N ALA A 227 -12.73 -10.21 5.56
CA ALA A 227 -12.11 -10.01 4.26
C ALA A 227 -10.91 -9.04 4.34
N THR A 228 -11.07 -7.91 5.04
CA THR A 228 -9.98 -6.96 5.30
C THR A 228 -8.83 -7.62 6.05
N LEU A 229 -9.10 -8.40 7.11
CA LEU A 229 -8.06 -9.11 7.86
C LEU A 229 -7.30 -10.12 7.00
N ALA A 230 -7.98 -10.82 6.09
CA ALA A 230 -7.32 -11.75 5.17
C ALA A 230 -6.39 -11.01 4.20
N HIS A 231 -6.82 -9.85 3.69
CA HIS A 231 -5.97 -8.96 2.89
C HIS A 231 -4.76 -8.46 3.68
N GLU A 232 -4.93 -7.99 4.92
CA GLU A 232 -3.80 -7.53 5.73
C GLU A 232 -2.85 -8.67 6.14
N LEU A 233 -3.40 -9.86 6.36
CA LEU A 233 -2.59 -11.05 6.60
C LEU A 233 -1.82 -11.46 5.35
N ALA A 234 -2.34 -11.25 4.16
CA ALA A 234 -1.59 -11.44 2.93
C ALA A 234 -0.40 -10.48 2.85
N HIS A 235 -0.60 -9.18 3.12
CA HIS A 235 0.50 -8.21 3.25
C HIS A 235 1.55 -8.66 4.26
N TYR A 236 1.10 -9.18 5.41
CA TYR A 236 1.97 -9.69 6.45
C TYR A 236 2.78 -10.92 6.02
N TYR A 237 2.15 -11.95 5.47
CA TYR A 237 2.81 -13.20 5.07
C TYR A 237 3.69 -13.04 3.84
N ARG A 238 3.35 -12.10 2.94
CA ARG A 238 4.22 -11.74 1.81
C ARG A 238 5.30 -10.74 2.19
N ALA A 239 5.23 -10.20 3.41
CA ALA A 239 6.10 -9.16 3.92
C ALA A 239 6.23 -7.98 2.95
N HIS A 240 5.09 -7.52 2.41
CA HIS A 240 5.05 -6.44 1.41
C HIS A 240 5.65 -5.11 1.91
N GLN A 241 5.80 -4.95 3.23
CA GLN A 241 6.52 -3.81 3.82
C GLN A 241 8.04 -3.80 3.51
N THR A 242 8.58 -4.94 3.09
CA THR A 242 10.02 -5.12 2.81
C THR A 242 10.34 -5.22 1.32
N ARG A 243 9.36 -5.60 0.52
CA ARG A 243 9.50 -5.81 -0.92
C ARG A 243 8.28 -5.26 -1.61
N ALA A 244 8.44 -4.19 -2.39
CA ALA A 244 7.40 -3.80 -3.29
C ALA A 244 7.63 -4.41 -4.69
N VAL A 245 6.53 -4.92 -5.24
CA VAL A 245 6.49 -5.53 -6.56
C VAL A 245 5.29 -4.93 -7.29
N SER A 246 5.55 -3.80 -7.93
CA SER A 246 4.67 -3.23 -8.92
C SER A 246 5.27 -3.43 -10.31
N TYR A 247 4.48 -3.61 -11.36
CA TYR A 247 4.96 -3.61 -12.75
C TYR A 247 3.79 -3.62 -13.73
N TYR A 248 4.03 -3.13 -14.93
CA TYR A 248 3.05 -3.21 -16.01
C TYR A 248 3.10 -4.55 -16.74
N TYR A 249 1.94 -5.03 -17.15
CA TYR A 249 1.78 -6.27 -17.91
C TYR A 249 0.67 -6.12 -18.95
N VAL A 250 0.61 -7.04 -19.92
CA VAL A 250 -0.49 -7.09 -20.89
C VAL A 250 -1.55 -8.08 -20.41
N MET A 251 -2.78 -7.61 -20.24
CA MET A 251 -3.89 -8.48 -19.84
C MET A 251 -4.32 -9.42 -20.97
N SER A 252 -4.25 -10.73 -20.73
CA SER A 252 -4.74 -11.77 -21.63
C SER A 252 -6.28 -11.91 -21.60
N ASP A 253 -6.85 -12.58 -22.60
CA ASP A 253 -8.23 -13.08 -22.57
C ASP A 253 -8.38 -14.35 -21.71
N GLU A 254 -7.28 -15.04 -21.44
CA GLU A 254 -7.28 -16.24 -20.60
C GLU A 254 -6.99 -15.87 -19.14
N ALA A 255 -7.71 -16.47 -18.21
CA ALA A 255 -7.32 -16.45 -16.81
C ALA A 255 -6.05 -17.30 -16.66
N ILE A 256 -4.95 -16.66 -16.28
CA ILE A 256 -3.64 -17.32 -16.16
C ILE A 256 -3.38 -17.67 -14.69
N VAL A 257 -2.94 -18.91 -14.45
CA VAL A 257 -2.54 -19.37 -13.11
C VAL A 257 -1.24 -18.71 -12.67
N SER A 258 -0.36 -18.40 -13.62
CA SER A 258 0.95 -17.83 -13.34
C SER A 258 0.91 -16.31 -13.17
N ARG A 259 2.04 -15.76 -12.71
CA ARG A 259 2.29 -14.32 -12.76
C ARG A 259 2.09 -13.75 -14.15
N PRO A 260 1.44 -12.58 -14.29
CA PRO A 260 1.50 -11.85 -15.54
C PRO A 260 2.96 -11.52 -15.89
N THR A 261 3.35 -11.77 -17.13
CA THR A 261 4.71 -11.46 -17.58
C THR A 261 4.92 -9.94 -17.59
N PRO A 262 5.94 -9.41 -16.89
CA PRO A 262 6.24 -8.00 -16.94
C PRO A 262 6.59 -7.52 -18.36
N ILE A 263 6.21 -6.29 -18.67
CA ILE A 263 6.69 -5.62 -19.88
C ILE A 263 8.17 -5.31 -19.70
N THR A 264 9.00 -5.82 -20.63
CA THR A 264 10.46 -5.67 -20.60
C THR A 264 10.94 -4.58 -21.56
N PRO A 265 12.20 -4.10 -21.43
CA PRO A 265 12.78 -3.12 -22.36
C PRO A 265 12.80 -3.54 -23.84
N ALA A 266 12.68 -4.84 -24.13
CA ALA A 266 12.61 -5.35 -25.50
C ALA A 266 11.20 -5.22 -26.13
N SER A 267 10.18 -4.90 -25.33
CA SER A 267 8.80 -4.73 -25.78
C SER A 267 8.59 -3.39 -26.48
N ASP A 268 7.72 -3.38 -27.50
CA ASP A 268 7.25 -2.14 -28.15
C ASP A 268 6.38 -1.28 -27.22
N LEU A 269 5.85 -1.88 -26.15
CA LEU A 269 5.09 -1.19 -25.10
C LEU A 269 5.97 -0.57 -24.01
N TRP A 270 7.28 -0.81 -23.99
CA TRP A 270 8.16 -0.30 -22.93
C TRP A 270 8.16 1.24 -22.85
N GLN A 271 8.10 1.94 -23.98
CA GLN A 271 8.01 3.41 -23.93
C GLN A 271 6.72 3.89 -23.28
N LEU A 272 5.61 3.17 -23.49
CA LEU A 272 4.34 3.50 -22.86
C LEU A 272 4.37 3.25 -21.35
N THR A 273 5.11 2.25 -20.87
CA THR A 273 5.29 2.03 -19.42
C THR A 273 6.12 3.13 -18.78
N LEU A 274 7.18 3.60 -19.44
CA LEU A 274 7.96 4.75 -18.99
C LEU A 274 7.12 6.05 -18.94
N GLU A 275 6.24 6.27 -19.92
CA GLU A 275 5.30 7.40 -19.92
C GLU A 275 4.33 7.32 -18.72
N LEU A 276 3.83 6.12 -18.40
CA LEU A 276 2.95 5.89 -17.25
C LEU A 276 3.67 6.08 -15.90
N ASP A 277 4.89 5.55 -15.75
CA ASP A 277 5.70 5.73 -14.55
C ASP A 277 6.03 7.21 -14.33
N LYS A 278 6.39 7.94 -15.39
CA LYS A 278 6.62 9.39 -15.32
C LYS A 278 5.37 10.12 -14.84
N MET A 279 4.20 9.73 -15.35
CA MET A 279 2.93 10.31 -14.93
C MET A 279 2.65 10.00 -13.44
N ARG A 280 2.89 8.76 -13.00
CA ARG A 280 2.73 8.35 -11.60
C ARG A 280 3.65 9.13 -10.67
N ASN A 281 4.94 9.19 -10.98
CA ASN A 281 5.93 9.86 -10.14
C ASN A 281 5.62 11.35 -9.95
N ALA A 282 5.12 12.01 -10.99
CA ALA A 282 4.70 13.40 -10.88
C ALA A 282 3.42 13.57 -10.04
N SER A 283 2.44 12.68 -10.18
CA SER A 283 1.26 12.68 -9.31
C SER A 283 1.66 12.44 -7.84
N ALA A 284 2.57 11.51 -7.57
CA ALA A 284 3.10 11.26 -6.23
C ALA A 284 3.79 12.51 -5.66
N ARG A 285 4.71 13.13 -6.43
CA ARG A 285 5.35 14.41 -6.05
C ARG A 285 4.34 15.50 -5.73
N PHE A 286 3.24 15.59 -6.48
CA PHE A 286 2.19 16.55 -6.22
C PHE A 286 1.43 16.25 -4.92
N VAL A 287 1.10 14.98 -4.67
CA VAL A 287 0.47 14.54 -3.41
C VAL A 287 1.38 14.81 -2.22
N ASP A 288 2.68 14.58 -2.33
CA ASP A 288 3.65 14.88 -1.27
C ASP A 288 3.73 16.39 -0.98
N LEU A 289 3.78 17.22 -2.02
CA LEU A 289 3.72 18.68 -1.88
C LEU A 289 2.42 19.12 -1.22
N TYR A 290 1.29 18.51 -1.59
CA TYR A 290 -0.01 18.78 -0.99
C TYR A 290 -0.04 18.38 0.49
N ASN A 291 0.43 17.18 0.83
CA ASN A 291 0.43 16.69 2.21
C ASN A 291 1.36 17.52 3.10
N ALA A 292 2.54 17.89 2.61
CA ALA A 292 3.45 18.79 3.31
C ALA A 292 2.81 20.16 3.56
N PHE A 293 2.13 20.71 2.53
CA PHE A 293 1.37 21.95 2.68
C PHE A 293 0.23 21.82 3.70
N SER A 294 -0.62 20.80 3.60
CA SER A 294 -1.73 20.57 4.53
C SER A 294 -1.26 20.36 5.97
N SER A 295 -0.14 19.67 6.17
CA SER A 295 0.47 19.45 7.49
C SER A 295 0.98 20.74 8.11
N GLU A 296 1.57 21.65 7.31
CA GLU A 296 2.07 22.93 7.80
C GLU A 296 0.94 23.95 8.02
N PHE A 297 -0.15 23.84 7.25
CA PHE A 297 -1.28 24.77 7.29
C PHE A 297 -2.62 24.06 7.56
N PRO A 298 -2.81 23.39 8.71
CA PRO A 298 -4.02 22.61 8.99
C PRO A 298 -5.31 23.47 9.04
N GLU A 299 -5.20 24.77 9.31
CA GLU A 299 -6.33 25.70 9.23
C GLU A 299 -6.88 25.83 7.79
N PHE A 300 -6.04 25.59 6.78
CA PHE A 300 -6.45 25.61 5.38
C PHE A 300 -7.47 24.51 5.07
N GLU A 301 -7.28 23.29 5.61
CA GLU A 301 -8.25 22.20 5.46
C GLU A 301 -9.62 22.57 6.04
N LYS A 302 -9.64 23.32 7.14
CA LYS A 302 -10.89 23.79 7.78
C LYS A 302 -11.63 24.81 6.94
N THR A 303 -10.93 25.61 6.13
CA THR A 303 -11.57 26.57 5.22
C THR A 303 -12.30 25.92 4.04
N GLN A 304 -12.16 24.59 3.88
CA GLN A 304 -12.88 23.79 2.88
C GLN A 304 -12.86 24.39 1.47
N SER A 305 -11.74 24.96 0.99
CA SER A 305 -11.68 25.40 -0.41
C SER A 305 -11.99 24.19 -1.31
N PRO A 306 -13.19 24.11 -1.91
CA PRO A 306 -13.60 22.90 -2.63
C PRO A 306 -12.67 22.70 -3.81
N ASP A 307 -12.14 23.78 -4.38
CA ASP A 307 -11.22 23.77 -5.51
C ASP A 307 -9.86 23.14 -5.17
N PHE A 308 -9.31 23.37 -3.97
CA PHE A 308 -8.03 22.75 -3.58
C PHE A 308 -8.18 21.27 -3.25
N LYS A 309 -9.20 20.91 -2.48
CA LYS A 309 -9.52 19.50 -2.18
C LYS A 309 -9.89 18.75 -3.46
N THR A 310 -10.61 19.39 -4.36
CA THR A 310 -10.92 18.85 -5.69
C THR A 310 -9.65 18.73 -6.51
N ALA A 311 -8.76 19.72 -6.56
CA ALA A 311 -7.50 19.61 -7.29
C ALA A 311 -6.61 18.47 -6.78
N ALA A 312 -6.50 18.31 -5.46
CA ALA A 312 -5.81 17.18 -4.83
C ALA A 312 -6.46 15.85 -5.18
N THR A 313 -7.76 15.70 -4.91
CA THR A 313 -8.52 14.50 -5.26
C THR A 313 -8.41 14.17 -6.74
N LEU A 314 -8.49 15.17 -7.61
CA LEU A 314 -8.43 14.99 -9.04
C LEU A 314 -7.03 14.58 -9.51
N ALA A 315 -5.97 15.17 -8.94
CA ALA A 315 -4.59 14.76 -9.18
C ALA A 315 -4.32 13.31 -8.72
N THR A 316 -4.96 12.88 -7.61
CA THR A 316 -4.87 11.52 -7.05
C THR A 316 -5.78 10.50 -7.75
N VAL A 317 -6.91 10.91 -8.33
CA VAL A 317 -7.95 9.99 -8.81
C VAL A 317 -7.98 9.85 -10.33
N TYR A 318 -7.65 10.88 -11.10
CA TYR A 318 -8.02 10.89 -12.53
C TYR A 318 -6.89 11.08 -13.52
N GLY A 319 -5.63 11.23 -13.09
CA GLY A 319 -4.54 11.53 -14.03
C GLY A 319 -4.94 12.72 -14.93
N ILE A 320 -5.45 13.77 -14.29
CA ILE A 320 -6.14 14.86 -14.99
C ILE A 320 -5.32 15.41 -16.16
N SER A 321 -6.02 15.65 -17.27
CA SER A 321 -5.45 16.36 -18.40
C SER A 321 -4.87 17.68 -17.94
N LYS A 322 -3.65 17.98 -18.39
CA LYS A 322 -2.97 19.26 -18.16
C LYS A 322 -3.89 20.49 -18.31
N HIS A 323 -4.87 20.42 -19.22
CA HIS A 323 -5.85 21.46 -19.48
C HIS A 323 -6.82 21.74 -18.33
N GLU A 324 -7.11 20.78 -17.47
CA GLU A 324 -8.02 20.95 -16.33
C GLU A 324 -7.28 21.21 -15.01
N LEU A 325 -6.08 20.65 -14.82
CA LEU A 325 -5.31 20.79 -13.58
C LEU A 325 -4.69 22.19 -13.46
N VAL A 326 -4.10 22.70 -14.52
CA VAL A 326 -3.38 23.99 -14.50
C VAL A 326 -4.28 25.16 -14.09
N PRO A 327 -5.47 25.37 -14.67
CA PRO A 327 -6.32 26.49 -14.28
C PRO A 327 -6.82 26.40 -12.83
N ARG A 328 -6.99 25.19 -12.29
CA ARG A 328 -7.38 24.98 -10.89
C ARG A 328 -6.24 25.33 -9.94
N LEU A 329 -5.01 24.92 -10.28
CA LEU A 329 -3.84 25.22 -9.46
C LEU A 329 -3.42 26.68 -9.54
N GLU A 330 -3.63 27.36 -10.67
CA GLU A 330 -3.47 28.81 -10.76
C GLU A 330 -4.44 29.54 -9.82
N LYS A 331 -5.71 29.12 -9.77
CA LYS A 331 -6.70 29.68 -8.82
C LYS A 331 -6.30 29.47 -7.37
N VAL A 332 -5.84 28.26 -7.04
CA VAL A 332 -5.33 27.93 -5.71
C VAL A 332 -4.13 28.80 -5.36
N THR A 333 -3.17 28.93 -6.28
CA THR A 333 -1.96 29.72 -6.09
C THR A 333 -2.28 31.19 -5.88
N SER A 334 -3.21 31.75 -6.67
CA SER A 334 -3.72 33.11 -6.46
C SER A 334 -4.36 33.23 -5.08
N PHE A 335 -5.25 32.30 -4.70
CA PHE A 335 -5.91 32.31 -3.41
C PHE A 335 -4.90 32.31 -2.24
N LEU A 336 -3.91 31.41 -2.30
CA LEU A 336 -2.85 31.30 -1.29
C LEU A 336 -2.03 32.58 -1.17
N THR A 337 -1.67 33.18 -2.31
CA THR A 337 -0.91 34.43 -2.38
C THR A 337 -1.71 35.60 -1.79
N ASP A 338 -3.00 35.66 -2.08
CA ASP A 338 -3.87 36.78 -1.66
C ASP A 338 -4.29 36.70 -0.18
N HIS A 339 -4.42 35.49 0.38
CA HIS A 339 -5.05 35.30 1.69
C HIS A 339 -4.08 34.87 2.80
N ILE A 340 -2.87 34.42 2.47
CA ILE A 340 -1.90 33.96 3.49
C ILE A 340 -0.57 34.67 3.28
N PRO A 341 -0.37 35.87 3.88
CA PRO A 341 0.83 36.69 3.68
C PRO A 341 2.09 36.16 4.38
N ALA A 342 2.16 34.87 4.68
CA ALA A 342 3.28 34.25 5.39
C ALA A 342 4.42 33.89 4.40
N PRO A 343 5.68 34.27 4.68
CA PRO A 343 6.83 33.87 3.87
C PRO A 343 6.96 32.35 3.66
N SER A 344 6.48 31.54 4.60
CA SER A 344 6.48 30.08 4.49
C SER A 344 5.54 29.55 3.40
N VAL A 345 4.36 30.15 3.22
CA VAL A 345 3.40 29.77 2.16
C VAL A 345 4.00 30.00 0.78
N LYS A 346 4.76 31.09 0.62
CA LYS A 346 5.42 31.41 -0.64
C LYS A 346 6.36 30.28 -1.09
N VAL A 347 7.06 29.61 -0.16
CA VAL A 347 7.95 28.48 -0.50
C VAL A 347 7.16 27.32 -1.13
N TYR A 348 5.98 26.98 -0.60
CA TYR A 348 5.14 25.94 -1.17
C TYR A 348 4.50 26.37 -2.49
N VAL A 349 4.03 27.61 -2.58
CA VAL A 349 3.52 28.18 -3.81
C VAL A 349 4.58 28.12 -4.91
N ASP A 350 5.81 28.53 -4.62
CA ASP A 350 6.92 28.49 -5.57
C ASP A 350 7.25 27.03 -5.98
N LYS A 351 7.24 26.08 -5.04
CA LYS A 351 7.40 24.64 -5.33
C LYS A 351 6.28 24.08 -6.22
N ILE A 352 5.02 24.42 -5.94
CA ILE A 352 3.85 24.01 -6.73
C ILE A 352 3.91 24.62 -8.12
N LEU A 353 4.25 25.91 -8.25
CA LEU A 353 4.41 26.59 -9.54
C LEU A 353 5.59 26.01 -10.35
N ALA A 354 6.70 25.70 -9.70
CA ALA A 354 7.84 25.05 -10.35
C ALA A 354 7.46 23.66 -10.88
N PHE A 355 6.78 22.85 -10.05
CA PHE A 355 6.22 21.56 -10.46
C PHE A 355 5.28 21.71 -11.66
N LEU A 356 4.37 22.69 -11.64
CA LEU A 356 3.45 22.94 -12.74
C LEU A 356 4.15 23.39 -14.01
N THR A 357 5.19 24.21 -13.88
CA THR A 357 6.00 24.67 -15.01
C THR A 357 6.78 23.51 -15.64
N GLU A 358 7.29 22.59 -14.83
CA GLU A 358 7.93 21.36 -15.29
C GLU A 358 6.92 20.45 -16.00
N TRP A 359 5.80 20.16 -15.34
CA TRP A 359 4.71 19.32 -15.86
C TRP A 359 4.10 19.87 -17.16
N THR A 360 4.02 21.19 -17.30
CA THR A 360 3.50 21.83 -18.51
C THR A 360 4.48 21.87 -19.68
N LYS A 361 5.76 21.55 -19.48
CA LYS A 361 6.70 21.37 -20.59
C LYS A 361 6.57 20.00 -21.24
N GLU A 362 5.97 19.04 -20.54
CA GLU A 362 5.75 17.72 -21.08
C GLU A 362 4.71 17.76 -22.21
N PRO A 363 5.05 17.20 -23.39
CA PRO A 363 4.22 17.30 -24.60
C PRO A 363 3.01 16.36 -24.59
N THR A 364 3.01 15.34 -23.73
CA THR A 364 2.05 14.24 -23.82
C THR A 364 0.82 14.48 -22.92
N ASP A 365 -0.37 14.43 -23.51
CA ASP A 365 -1.64 14.50 -22.77
C ASP A 365 -1.84 13.21 -21.99
N THR A 366 -2.06 13.30 -20.68
CA THR A 366 -2.32 12.13 -19.82
C THR A 366 -3.50 11.32 -20.35
N VAL A 367 -4.53 11.96 -20.89
CA VAL A 367 -5.69 11.29 -21.51
C VAL A 367 -5.26 10.42 -22.69
N GLU A 368 -4.30 10.87 -23.49
CA GLU A 368 -3.76 10.11 -24.61
C GLU A 368 -2.94 8.91 -24.12
N ILE A 369 -2.08 9.09 -23.10
CA ILE A 369 -1.31 8.00 -22.50
C ILE A 369 -2.25 6.93 -21.95
N LEU A 370 -3.26 7.33 -21.16
CA LEU A 370 -4.25 6.42 -20.59
C LEU A 370 -5.06 5.70 -21.67
N SER A 371 -5.44 6.41 -22.73
CA SER A 371 -6.13 5.83 -23.88
C SER A 371 -5.28 4.78 -24.59
N ARG A 372 -4.00 5.07 -24.83
CA ARG A 372 -3.02 4.12 -25.41
C ARG A 372 -2.84 2.90 -24.50
N ALA A 373 -2.70 3.11 -23.19
CA ALA A 373 -2.56 2.03 -22.20
C ALA A 373 -3.78 1.11 -22.17
N ASN A 374 -4.99 1.68 -22.11
CA ASN A 374 -6.24 0.92 -22.15
C ASN A 374 -6.39 0.16 -23.48
N LYS A 375 -6.04 0.78 -24.62
CA LYS A 375 -6.07 0.13 -25.94
C LYS A 375 -5.06 -1.02 -26.04
N ALA A 376 -3.89 -0.87 -25.42
CA ALA A 376 -2.88 -1.91 -25.30
C ALA A 376 -3.21 -2.94 -24.21
N ARG A 377 -4.35 -2.78 -23.50
CA ARG A 377 -4.79 -3.64 -22.40
C ARG A 377 -3.72 -3.77 -21.30
N LEU A 378 -3.05 -2.66 -21.00
CA LEU A 378 -2.07 -2.63 -19.93
C LEU A 378 -2.76 -2.77 -18.57
N GLY A 379 -2.32 -3.76 -17.81
CA GLY A 379 -2.57 -3.87 -16.38
C GLY A 379 -1.37 -3.35 -15.59
N TRP A 380 -1.61 -3.04 -14.34
CA TRP A 380 -0.58 -2.71 -13.37
C TRP A 380 -0.75 -3.69 -12.22
N TYR A 381 0.21 -4.60 -12.07
CA TYR A 381 0.22 -5.52 -10.93
C TYR A 381 0.86 -4.76 -9.77
N THR A 382 0.29 -4.86 -8.58
CA THR A 382 0.76 -4.17 -7.37
C THR A 382 0.79 -5.12 -6.19
N ILE A 383 1.43 -4.70 -5.10
CA ILE A 383 1.39 -5.44 -3.83
C ILE A 383 -0.04 -5.54 -3.27
N GLU A 384 -0.91 -4.57 -3.55
CA GLU A 384 -2.29 -4.58 -3.10
C GLU A 384 -3.10 -5.61 -3.89
N GLN A 385 -2.85 -5.70 -5.20
CA GLN A 385 -3.39 -6.78 -6.01
C GLN A 385 -2.87 -8.14 -5.52
N GLU A 386 -1.56 -8.27 -5.25
CA GLU A 386 -1.02 -9.52 -4.69
C GLU A 386 -1.65 -9.88 -3.34
N ALA A 387 -1.88 -8.89 -2.47
CA ALA A 387 -2.53 -9.08 -1.19
C ALA A 387 -4.00 -9.50 -1.33
N ASP A 388 -4.72 -8.96 -2.32
CA ASP A 388 -6.06 -9.42 -2.68
C ASP A 388 -6.08 -10.88 -3.15
N ASP A 389 -5.16 -11.23 -4.03
CA ASP A 389 -5.10 -12.57 -4.61
C ASP A 389 -4.79 -13.61 -3.50
N VAL A 390 -3.77 -13.35 -2.67
CA VAL A 390 -3.40 -14.20 -1.52
C VAL A 390 -4.48 -14.19 -0.44
N GLY A 391 -5.09 -13.03 -0.15
CA GLY A 391 -6.19 -12.92 0.81
C GLY A 391 -7.39 -13.76 0.38
N GLY A 392 -7.67 -13.78 -0.92
CA GLY A 392 -8.62 -14.70 -1.53
C GLY A 392 -8.24 -16.16 -1.29
N GLU A 393 -7.00 -16.57 -1.59
CA GLU A 393 -6.52 -17.94 -1.37
C GLU A 393 -6.66 -18.36 0.10
N ILE A 394 -6.26 -17.49 1.05
CA ILE A 394 -6.40 -17.71 2.49
C ILE A 394 -7.85 -18.03 2.84
N LEU A 395 -8.79 -17.23 2.36
CA LEU A 395 -10.20 -17.44 2.66
C LEU A 395 -10.76 -18.69 1.98
N ALA A 396 -10.36 -18.98 0.74
CA ALA A 396 -10.76 -20.20 0.03
C ALA A 396 -10.32 -21.47 0.79
N VAL A 397 -9.07 -21.49 1.26
CA VAL A 397 -8.48 -22.58 2.08
C VAL A 397 -9.28 -22.79 3.37
N LEU A 398 -9.78 -21.70 3.96
CA LEU A 398 -10.56 -21.76 5.20
C LEU A 398 -12.02 -22.16 4.98
N GLY A 399 -12.45 -22.28 3.72
CA GLY A 399 -13.78 -22.74 3.32
C GLY A 399 -14.79 -21.61 3.08
N PHE A 400 -14.34 -20.38 2.84
CA PHE A 400 -15.22 -19.29 2.44
C PHE A 400 -15.52 -19.33 0.94
N ASP A 401 -16.69 -18.85 0.55
CA ASP A 401 -17.05 -18.68 -0.86
C ASP A 401 -16.40 -17.41 -1.42
N PHE A 402 -15.52 -17.58 -2.41
CA PHE A 402 -14.83 -16.50 -3.10
C PHE A 402 -15.77 -15.49 -3.78
N GLY A 403 -16.94 -15.96 -4.24
CA GLY A 403 -18.00 -15.12 -4.80
C GLY A 403 -18.62 -14.19 -3.76
N GLU A 404 -18.81 -14.66 -2.53
CA GLU A 404 -19.31 -13.83 -1.44
C GLU A 404 -18.27 -12.78 -1.00
N ILE A 405 -16.98 -13.13 -1.01
CA ILE A 405 -15.89 -12.20 -0.68
C ILE A 405 -15.81 -11.06 -1.70
N THR A 406 -15.87 -11.40 -2.99
CA THR A 406 -15.91 -10.40 -4.07
C THR A 406 -17.16 -9.54 -4.01
N ASP A 407 -18.31 -10.08 -3.57
CA ASP A 407 -19.51 -9.28 -3.30
C ASP A 407 -19.31 -8.29 -2.14
N LEU A 408 -18.57 -8.65 -1.11
CA LEU A 408 -18.27 -7.76 0.02
C LEU A 408 -17.37 -6.59 -0.41
N LEU A 409 -16.34 -6.86 -1.21
CA LEU A 409 -15.46 -5.82 -1.77
C LEU A 409 -16.23 -4.80 -2.63
N LEU A 410 -17.26 -5.24 -3.37
CA LEU A 410 -18.13 -4.33 -4.14
C LEU A 410 -19.07 -3.48 -3.29
N ARG A 411 -19.31 -3.82 -2.01
CA ARG A 411 -20.20 -3.03 -1.13
C ARG A 411 -19.52 -1.82 -0.52
N GLY A 412 -18.21 -1.93 -0.25
CA GLY A 412 -17.40 -0.83 0.28
C GLY A 412 -17.20 0.31 -0.71
N ASP A 413 -17.20 0.00 -2.01
CA ASP A 413 -17.01 0.99 -3.06
C ASP A 413 -18.36 1.49 -3.62
N LEU A 414 -18.49 2.79 -3.92
CA LEU A 414 -19.72 3.43 -4.45
C LEU A 414 -20.11 2.99 -5.88
N MET A 415 -19.67 1.80 -6.31
CA MET A 415 -19.69 1.32 -7.69
C MET A 415 -21.02 0.62 -8.01
N LYS A 416 -22.13 1.38 -7.93
CA LYS A 416 -23.46 0.92 -8.34
C LYS A 416 -23.70 1.27 -9.82
N GLY A 417 -23.45 0.32 -10.72
CA GLY A 417 -23.80 0.45 -12.13
C GLY A 417 -23.03 -0.50 -13.04
N SER A 418 -22.13 0.05 -13.85
CA SER A 418 -21.41 -0.69 -14.90
C SER A 418 -20.57 -1.83 -14.35
N CYS A 419 -19.95 -1.69 -13.18
CA CYS A 419 -19.12 -2.75 -12.60
C CYS A 419 -19.92 -4.03 -12.30
N LEU A 420 -21.02 -3.91 -11.56
CA LEU A 420 -21.92 -5.02 -11.26
C LEU A 420 -22.52 -5.63 -12.54
N GLN A 421 -22.79 -4.80 -13.54
CA GLN A 421 -23.26 -5.27 -14.83
C GLN A 421 -22.19 -6.10 -15.56
N ARG A 422 -20.94 -5.61 -15.63
CA ARG A 422 -19.82 -6.34 -16.24
C ARG A 422 -19.51 -7.63 -15.48
N ARG A 423 -19.48 -7.59 -14.15
CA ARG A 423 -19.29 -8.80 -13.35
C ARG A 423 -20.39 -9.83 -13.57
N SER A 424 -21.65 -9.39 -13.61
CA SER A 424 -22.78 -10.31 -13.86
C SER A 424 -22.80 -10.89 -15.27
N SER A 425 -22.13 -10.25 -16.25
CA SER A 425 -21.86 -10.85 -17.57
C SER A 425 -20.61 -11.74 -17.60
N GLY A 426 -19.98 -12.00 -16.45
CA GLY A 426 -18.72 -12.74 -16.36
C GLY A 426 -17.53 -11.97 -16.93
N TRP A 427 -17.61 -10.63 -16.92
CA TRP A 427 -16.65 -9.73 -17.57
C TRP A 427 -16.59 -9.89 -19.08
N MET A 428 -17.67 -10.36 -19.71
CA MET A 428 -17.71 -10.63 -21.14
C MET A 428 -18.56 -9.62 -21.89
N THR A 429 -18.03 -9.13 -23.01
CA THR A 429 -18.74 -8.33 -24.02
C THR A 429 -18.41 -8.88 -25.41
N ASN A 430 -19.44 -9.30 -26.15
CA ASN A 430 -19.30 -9.93 -27.49
C ASN A 430 -18.36 -11.16 -27.50
N GLY A 431 -18.40 -11.98 -26.45
CA GLY A 431 -17.58 -13.20 -26.36
C GLY A 431 -16.10 -12.96 -26.09
N LYS A 432 -15.71 -11.72 -25.73
CA LYS A 432 -14.36 -11.38 -25.27
C LYS A 432 -14.41 -10.81 -23.87
N ILE A 433 -13.32 -10.97 -23.12
CA ILE A 433 -13.17 -10.30 -21.84
C ILE A 433 -13.15 -8.79 -22.08
N GLU A 434 -14.10 -8.09 -21.46
CA GLU A 434 -14.06 -6.65 -21.30
C GLU A 434 -13.11 -6.34 -20.15
N VAL A 435 -11.91 -5.89 -20.51
CA VAL A 435 -10.90 -5.48 -19.57
C VAL A 435 -11.39 -4.27 -18.79
N GLU A 436 -11.39 -4.36 -17.46
CA GLU A 436 -11.61 -3.20 -16.60
C GLU A 436 -10.44 -2.23 -16.78
N PRO A 437 -10.67 -0.99 -17.22
CA PRO A 437 -9.61 0.00 -17.35
C PRO A 437 -8.96 0.26 -16.00
N LEU A 438 -7.65 0.44 -15.99
CA LEU A 438 -6.96 0.89 -14.80
C LEU A 438 -7.32 2.36 -14.55
N HIS A 439 -8.40 2.62 -13.81
CA HIS A 439 -8.93 3.97 -13.64
C HIS A 439 -8.00 4.88 -12.80
N ARG A 440 -7.01 4.30 -12.10
CA ARG A 440 -6.03 4.99 -11.25
C ARG A 440 -4.64 4.39 -11.41
N TYR A 441 -3.87 4.86 -12.40
CA TYR A 441 -2.48 4.43 -12.65
C TYR A 441 -1.48 4.86 -11.58
N ILE A 442 -1.94 5.59 -10.57
CA ILE A 442 -1.12 6.19 -9.53
C ILE A 442 -1.44 5.67 -8.12
N ASP A 443 -2.50 4.88 -7.99
CA ASP A 443 -2.98 4.36 -6.72
C ASP A 443 -2.80 2.84 -6.71
N ASN A 444 -1.84 2.37 -5.91
CA ASN A 444 -1.52 0.93 -5.83
C ASN A 444 -2.75 0.10 -5.43
N HIS A 445 -3.75 0.69 -4.78
CA HIS A 445 -5.00 0.02 -4.37
C HIS A 445 -6.01 -0.15 -5.50
N HIS A 446 -5.72 0.38 -6.71
CA HIS A 446 -6.63 0.38 -7.85
C HIS A 446 -8.06 0.86 -7.49
N THR A 447 -9.01 0.70 -8.41
CA THR A 447 -10.44 0.88 -8.06
C THR A 447 -11.01 -0.45 -7.58
N GLY A 448 -12.04 -0.42 -6.72
CA GLY A 448 -12.69 -1.64 -6.26
C GLY A 448 -13.20 -2.52 -7.41
N CYS A 449 -13.63 -1.93 -8.53
CA CYS A 449 -14.02 -2.71 -9.71
C CYS A 449 -12.85 -3.45 -10.36
N PHE A 450 -11.68 -2.81 -10.45
CA PHE A 450 -10.48 -3.46 -11.02
C PHE A 450 -9.97 -4.57 -10.09
N ARG A 451 -9.97 -4.33 -8.77
CA ARG A 451 -9.66 -5.36 -7.77
C ARG A 451 -10.58 -6.57 -7.94
N VAL A 452 -11.90 -6.34 -7.99
CA VAL A 452 -12.88 -7.43 -8.14
C VAL A 452 -12.75 -8.14 -9.49
N PHE A 453 -12.47 -7.41 -10.57
CA PHE A 453 -12.15 -8.01 -11.87
C PHE A 453 -10.94 -8.96 -11.78
N ASN A 454 -9.85 -8.52 -11.13
CA ASN A 454 -8.67 -9.37 -10.94
C ASN A 454 -8.97 -10.58 -10.07
N ILE A 455 -9.63 -10.38 -8.94
CA ILE A 455 -10.00 -11.46 -8.02
C ILE A 455 -10.89 -12.51 -8.73
N ASP A 456 -11.87 -12.10 -9.54
CA ASP A 456 -12.69 -13.03 -10.33
C ASP A 456 -11.87 -13.80 -11.38
N ARG A 457 -10.86 -13.16 -11.97
CA ARG A 457 -9.92 -13.82 -12.88
C ARG A 457 -9.04 -14.82 -12.15
N GLU A 458 -8.50 -14.47 -10.99
CA GLU A 458 -7.70 -15.38 -10.17
C GLU A 458 -8.54 -16.57 -9.70
N LYS A 459 -9.79 -16.34 -9.27
CA LYS A 459 -10.75 -17.41 -8.97
C LYS A 459 -10.90 -18.38 -10.14
N THR A 460 -11.03 -17.84 -11.35
CA THR A 460 -11.21 -18.63 -12.57
C THR A 460 -9.95 -19.40 -12.92
N ALA A 461 -8.78 -18.76 -12.84
CA ALA A 461 -7.49 -19.38 -13.14
C ALA A 461 -7.20 -20.54 -12.18
N HIS A 462 -7.37 -20.29 -10.88
CA HIS A 462 -7.00 -21.22 -9.81
C HIS A 462 -8.10 -22.23 -9.45
N GLN A 463 -9.29 -22.07 -10.05
CA GLN A 463 -10.44 -22.94 -9.82
C GLN A 463 -10.78 -23.10 -8.33
N TYR A 464 -10.61 -22.04 -7.53
CA TYR A 464 -10.89 -22.08 -6.09
C TYR A 464 -12.29 -22.65 -5.82
N GLN A 465 -12.33 -23.85 -5.25
CA GLN A 465 -13.57 -24.49 -4.82
C GLN A 465 -13.79 -24.17 -3.35
N PRO A 466 -14.97 -23.65 -2.96
CA PRO A 466 -15.29 -23.57 -1.55
C PRO A 466 -15.29 -24.98 -0.97
N LEU A 467 -14.68 -25.16 0.22
CA LEU A 467 -14.93 -26.35 1.02
C LEU A 467 -16.45 -26.40 1.27
N THR A 468 -17.11 -27.47 0.88
CA THR A 468 -18.57 -27.57 0.90
C THR A 468 -19.13 -27.27 2.29
N GLY A 469 -19.93 -26.19 2.40
CA GLY A 469 -20.55 -25.71 3.65
C GLY A 469 -20.04 -24.33 4.04
N THR A 470 -20.79 -23.26 3.74
CA THR A 470 -20.40 -21.90 4.09
C THR A 470 -20.32 -21.72 5.61
N LYS A 471 -19.10 -21.71 6.15
CA LYS A 471 -18.82 -21.50 7.58
C LYS A 471 -19.39 -20.18 8.14
N TRP A 472 -19.76 -19.22 7.29
CA TRP A 472 -20.42 -17.98 7.73
C TRP A 472 -21.60 -18.21 8.67
N LYS A 473 -22.39 -19.27 8.44
CA LYS A 473 -23.53 -19.60 9.31
C LYS A 473 -23.09 -20.11 10.68
N GLU A 474 -22.10 -21.00 10.73
CA GLU A 474 -21.53 -21.52 11.97
C GLU A 474 -20.83 -20.40 12.79
N LEU A 475 -20.28 -19.39 12.11
CA LEU A 475 -19.57 -18.26 12.72
C LEU A 475 -20.51 -17.18 13.28
N SER A 476 -21.79 -17.17 12.87
CA SER A 476 -22.82 -16.24 13.36
C SER A 476 -23.38 -16.58 14.74
N GLU A 477 -22.98 -17.73 15.32
CA GLU A 477 -23.45 -18.22 16.63
C GLU A 477 -22.55 -17.82 17.81
N VAL A 478 -21.42 -17.15 17.57
CA VAL A 478 -20.55 -16.53 18.60
C VAL A 478 -21.15 -15.16 19.00
N PRO A 479 -21.10 -14.67 20.26
CA PRO A 479 -21.83 -13.47 20.70
C PRO A 479 -21.71 -12.32 19.70
N GLY A 480 -22.85 -11.93 19.14
CA GLY A 480 -22.88 -11.26 17.85
C GLY A 480 -22.11 -9.96 17.84
N TRP A 481 -21.37 -9.72 16.76
CA TRP A 481 -20.80 -8.42 16.40
C TRP A 481 -21.77 -7.26 16.70
N ASN A 482 -23.06 -7.45 16.46
CA ASN A 482 -24.11 -6.47 16.74
C ASN A 482 -24.32 -6.17 18.24
N GLN A 483 -24.06 -7.11 19.15
CA GLN A 483 -24.09 -6.87 20.60
C GLN A 483 -22.85 -6.08 21.05
N LEU A 484 -21.68 -6.37 20.45
CA LEU A 484 -20.46 -5.60 20.67
C LEU A 484 -20.51 -4.21 19.99
N ASN A 485 -21.25 -4.04 18.91
CA ASN A 485 -21.40 -2.76 18.22
C ASN A 485 -22.48 -1.88 18.88
N ALA A 486 -23.58 -2.49 19.37
CA ALA A 486 -24.64 -1.77 20.08
C ALA A 486 -24.26 -1.35 21.51
N ALA A 487 -23.30 -2.02 22.15
CA ALA A 487 -22.83 -1.69 23.49
C ALA A 487 -21.76 -0.58 23.52
N PHE A 488 -21.33 -0.09 22.36
CA PHE A 488 -20.24 0.88 22.23
C PHE A 488 -20.62 1.94 21.20
N THR A 489 -21.32 2.99 21.63
CA THR A 489 -21.50 4.15 20.74
C THR A 489 -20.15 4.83 20.51
N TRP A 490 -19.99 5.51 19.37
CA TRP A 490 -18.80 6.30 19.08
C TRP A 490 -18.47 7.30 20.20
N GLU A 491 -19.50 7.85 20.89
CA GLU A 491 -19.29 8.69 22.06
C GLU A 491 -18.67 7.96 23.25
N GLN A 492 -18.99 6.68 23.47
CA GLN A 492 -18.41 5.88 24.56
C GLN A 492 -16.97 5.48 24.27
N ILE A 493 -16.65 5.17 23.00
CA ILE A 493 -15.28 4.92 22.54
C ILE A 493 -14.45 6.20 22.72
N GLN A 494 -14.97 7.36 22.30
CA GLN A 494 -14.30 8.64 22.51
C GLN A 494 -14.17 9.01 23.99
N ALA A 495 -15.18 8.74 24.82
CA ALA A 495 -15.13 9.02 26.26
C ALA A 495 -14.01 8.22 26.93
N LYS A 496 -13.93 6.92 26.66
CA LYS A 496 -12.87 6.06 27.21
C LYS A 496 -11.49 6.41 26.66
N ALA A 497 -11.38 6.74 25.37
CA ALA A 497 -10.12 7.17 24.77
C ALA A 497 -9.64 8.54 25.31
N ARG A 498 -10.55 9.40 25.78
CA ARG A 498 -10.19 10.65 26.48
C ARG A 498 -9.75 10.39 27.93
N GLU A 499 -10.35 9.41 28.60
CA GLU A 499 -9.94 8.99 29.95
C GLU A 499 -8.51 8.42 29.96
N SER A 500 -8.12 7.67 28.93
CA SER A 500 -6.75 7.12 28.79
C SER A 500 -5.69 8.13 28.37
N VAL A 501 -6.06 9.38 28.06
CA VAL A 501 -5.14 10.48 27.70
C VAL A 501 -4.84 11.37 28.90
N ASN A 502 -5.71 11.32 29.92
CA ASN A 502 -5.58 12.11 31.14
C ASN A 502 -4.98 11.32 32.32
N ASN A 503 -4.68 10.04 32.10
CA ASN A 503 -3.91 9.15 32.99
C ASN A 503 -2.65 8.71 32.26
#